data_AF-A0A0R2M129-F1
#
_entry.id   AF-A0A0R2M129-F1
#
_cell.length_a   1.000
_cell.length_b   1.000
_cell.length_c   1.000
_cell.angle_alpha   90.00
_cell.angle_beta   90.00
_cell.angle_gamma   90.00
#
_symmetry.space_group_name_H-M   'P 1'
#
loop_
_entity.id
_entity.type
_entity.pdbx_description
1 polymer ?
#
loop_
_entity_poly.entity_id
_entity_poly.type
_entity_poly.pdbx_seq_one_letter_code
_entity_poly.pdbx_strand_id
1 'polypeptide(L)'
;MAFHRIFVIDFAGLGLGEAPDANRFQSVGADTIGHVAASWSGKLNLPTLQRLGLGNIRVDHPLPGVPPIEHPDGFFGRLHMAASDNGRATGLREMWDYTGETRTRSVFDTLPVAGYPVTVAGPFLSYLQTQDTVERFQIGSNQDAFRVLYDQLYRPASGVATVMLPEFRFAGEEGNVGEFGKALMNADHYLAQVMNDMGANDLLILTATHAGDPTMPGKPTREYLPLIAYSPSRPSAHALGIRRTLADVGATVLENFGLARNAAGHSFMNELTQ
;
A
#
# COMPACT_ATOMS: atom_id res chain seq x y z
N MET A 1 -2.92 -18.62 12.73
CA MET A 1 -2.52 -17.24 12.45
C MET A 1 -1.01 -17.19 12.39
N ALA A 2 -0.45 -16.65 11.32
CA ALA A 2 1.00 -16.56 11.12
C ALA A 2 1.58 -15.29 11.76
N PHE A 3 0.84 -14.19 11.71
CA PHE A 3 1.23 -12.88 12.23
C PHE A 3 0.18 -12.37 13.21
N HIS A 4 0.59 -11.90 14.39
CA HIS A 4 -0.35 -11.38 15.39
C HIS A 4 -0.92 -10.03 14.98
N ARG A 5 -0.10 -9.18 14.34
CA ARG A 5 -0.49 -7.84 13.90
C ARG A 5 -0.12 -7.65 12.45
N ILE A 6 -1.02 -7.01 11.71
CA ILE A 6 -0.75 -6.60 10.33
C ILE A 6 -0.87 -5.09 10.24
N PHE A 7 0.19 -4.46 9.77
CA PHE A 7 0.28 -3.04 9.49
C PHE A 7 0.23 -2.84 7.98
N VAL A 8 -0.67 -1.99 7.51
CA VAL A 8 -0.82 -1.67 6.09
C VAL A 8 -0.58 -0.18 5.90
N ILE A 9 0.41 0.18 5.10
CA ILE A 9 0.69 1.58 4.74
C ILE A 9 0.31 1.78 3.28
N ASP A 10 -0.72 2.59 3.07
CA ASP A 10 -1.20 3.00 1.74
C ASP A 10 -0.53 4.34 1.35
N PHE A 11 0.43 4.26 0.42
CA PHE A 11 1.07 5.39 -0.25
C PHE A 11 0.11 5.97 -1.29
N ALA A 12 -1.05 6.45 -0.84
CA ALA A 12 -2.17 6.89 -1.66
C ALA A 12 -1.78 7.96 -2.70
N GLY A 13 -1.50 7.52 -3.93
CA GLY A 13 -0.98 8.34 -5.01
C GLY A 13 0.27 7.76 -5.70
N LEU A 14 0.93 6.76 -5.11
CA LEU A 14 2.16 6.16 -5.65
C LEU A 14 1.88 5.07 -6.69
N GLY A 15 2.13 5.38 -7.96
CA GLY A 15 2.14 4.44 -9.08
C GLY A 15 3.54 4.00 -9.53
N LEU A 16 3.61 2.89 -10.26
CA LEU A 16 4.83 2.26 -10.78
C LEU A 16 4.91 2.23 -12.32
N GLY A 17 4.13 3.04 -13.02
CA GLY A 17 3.99 2.97 -14.47
C GLY A 17 2.62 2.48 -14.91
N GLU A 18 2.22 2.90 -16.11
CA GLU A 18 0.88 2.66 -16.68
C GLU A 18 0.46 1.18 -16.62
N ALA A 19 -0.80 0.95 -16.28
CA ALA A 19 -1.40 -0.38 -16.33
C ALA A 19 -1.84 -0.72 -17.77
N PRO A 20 -2.08 -2.01 -18.10
CA PRO A 20 -2.46 -2.43 -19.45
C PRO A 20 -3.73 -1.77 -20.01
N ASP A 21 -4.59 -1.24 -19.13
CA ASP A 21 -5.84 -0.59 -19.50
C ASP A 21 -5.82 0.94 -19.35
N ALA A 22 -4.63 1.55 -19.23
CA ALA A 22 -4.44 2.99 -19.03
C ALA A 22 -5.06 3.88 -20.12
N ASN A 23 -5.17 3.36 -21.34
CA ASN A 23 -5.84 4.05 -22.46
C ASN A 23 -7.32 4.35 -22.20
N ARG A 24 -8.00 3.57 -21.36
CA ARG A 24 -9.40 3.80 -20.97
C ARG A 24 -9.57 4.95 -19.97
N PHE A 25 -8.47 5.40 -19.37
CA PHE A 25 -8.46 6.36 -18.26
C PHE A 25 -7.67 7.64 -18.57
N GLN A 26 -7.30 7.86 -19.85
CA GLN A 26 -6.46 8.99 -20.25
C GLN A 26 -5.11 9.01 -19.49
N SER A 27 -4.57 7.83 -19.17
CA SER A 27 -3.35 7.67 -18.38
C SER A 27 -2.19 7.07 -19.19
N VAL A 28 -2.26 7.12 -20.52
CA VAL A 28 -1.17 6.58 -21.36
C VAL A 28 0.10 7.40 -21.13
N GLY A 29 1.19 6.73 -20.82
CA GLY A 29 2.48 7.30 -20.45
C GLY A 29 2.61 7.68 -18.97
N ALA A 30 1.61 7.40 -18.13
CA ALA A 30 1.72 7.66 -16.70
C ALA A 30 2.83 6.79 -16.07
N ASP A 31 3.69 7.42 -15.28
CA ASP A 31 4.74 6.75 -14.52
C ASP A 31 5.09 7.59 -13.28
N THR A 32 4.24 7.50 -12.25
CA THR A 32 4.33 8.36 -11.07
C THR A 32 5.74 8.35 -10.46
N ILE A 33 6.22 7.20 -9.98
CA ILE A 33 7.52 7.14 -9.30
C ILE A 33 8.68 7.39 -10.26
N GLY A 34 8.56 7.01 -11.54
CA GLY A 34 9.59 7.25 -12.55
C GLY A 34 9.76 8.73 -12.87
N HIS A 35 8.65 9.44 -13.12
CA HIS A 35 8.64 10.89 -13.34
C HIS A 35 9.07 11.68 -12.10
N VAL A 36 8.67 11.23 -10.91
CA VAL A 36 9.20 11.78 -9.66
C VAL A 36 10.71 11.62 -9.61
N ALA A 37 11.25 10.41 -9.78
CA ALA A 37 12.70 10.18 -9.72
C ALA A 37 13.49 10.98 -10.77
N ALA A 38 12.94 11.18 -11.97
CA ALA A 38 13.57 11.98 -13.02
C ALA A 38 13.84 13.42 -12.56
N SER A 39 12.94 14.01 -11.75
CA SER A 39 13.09 15.37 -11.21
C SER A 39 14.22 15.52 -10.19
N TRP A 40 14.71 14.41 -9.61
CA TRP A 40 15.79 14.43 -8.62
C TRP A 40 17.17 14.12 -9.22
N SER A 41 17.30 13.96 -10.54
CA SER A 41 18.58 13.73 -11.24
C SER A 41 19.42 12.60 -10.60
N GLY A 42 18.79 11.50 -10.19
CA GLY A 42 19.46 10.36 -9.54
C GLY A 42 19.77 10.53 -8.05
N LYS A 43 19.32 11.63 -7.42
CA LYS A 43 19.49 11.89 -5.98
C LYS A 43 18.28 11.47 -5.14
N LEU A 44 17.26 10.86 -5.75
CA LEU A 44 16.14 10.30 -5.00
C LEU A 44 16.70 9.18 -4.10
N ASN A 45 16.64 9.39 -2.78
CA ASN A 45 17.27 8.52 -1.80
C ASN A 45 16.19 7.82 -0.97
N LEU A 46 15.93 6.55 -1.27
CA LEU A 46 14.93 5.72 -0.61
C LEU A 46 15.57 4.43 -0.07
N PRO A 47 16.54 4.53 0.86
CA PRO A 47 17.33 3.38 1.30
C PRO A 47 16.46 2.28 1.93
N THR A 48 15.38 2.65 2.62
CA THR A 48 14.51 1.68 3.29
C THR A 48 13.66 0.93 2.29
N LEU A 49 13.00 1.63 1.37
CA LEU A 49 12.22 1.02 0.30
C LEU A 49 13.12 0.24 -0.68
N GLN A 50 14.36 0.70 -0.91
CA GLN A 50 15.35 -0.07 -1.68
C GLN A 50 15.63 -1.41 -1.01
N ARG A 51 15.93 -1.39 0.29
CA ARG A 51 16.17 -2.59 1.10
C ARG A 51 14.98 -3.55 1.11
N LEU A 52 13.77 -3.01 1.04
CA LEU A 52 12.54 -3.78 0.93
C LEU A 52 12.21 -4.28 -0.49
N GLY A 53 13.04 -3.96 -1.49
CA GLY A 53 12.89 -4.47 -2.84
C GLY A 53 12.13 -3.58 -3.81
N LEU A 54 11.91 -2.29 -3.51
CA LEU A 54 11.25 -1.35 -4.46
C LEU A 54 11.97 -1.31 -5.82
N GLY A 55 13.31 -1.26 -5.81
CA GLY A 55 14.12 -1.30 -7.03
C GLY A 55 13.98 -2.61 -7.81
N ASN A 56 13.69 -3.72 -7.12
CA ASN A 56 13.50 -5.04 -7.71
C ASN A 56 12.15 -5.19 -8.44
N ILE A 57 11.16 -4.36 -8.11
CA ILE A 57 9.84 -4.40 -8.77
C ILE A 57 9.93 -3.91 -10.23
N ARG A 58 10.80 -2.93 -10.50
CA ARG A 58 10.87 -2.19 -11.77
C ARG A 58 12.04 -2.64 -12.65
N VAL A 59 12.08 -3.92 -13.02
CA VAL A 59 13.14 -4.49 -13.87
C VAL A 59 13.24 -3.82 -15.25
N ASP A 60 12.09 -3.59 -15.90
CA ASP A 60 12.05 -3.04 -17.27
C ASP A 60 12.20 -1.51 -17.32
N HIS A 61 11.93 -0.82 -16.20
CA HIS A 61 12.02 0.63 -16.08
C HIS A 61 12.74 1.02 -14.78
N PRO A 62 14.07 0.79 -14.68
CA PRO A 62 14.82 0.98 -13.44
C PRO A 62 14.67 2.39 -12.86
N LEU A 63 14.63 2.47 -11.53
CA LEU A 63 14.46 3.73 -10.81
C LEU A 63 15.83 4.37 -10.52
N PRO A 64 16.14 5.57 -11.05
CA PRO A 64 17.38 6.26 -10.73
C PRO A 64 17.49 6.54 -9.23
N GLY A 65 18.62 6.18 -8.62
CA GLY A 65 18.86 6.35 -7.17
C GLY A 65 18.36 5.19 -6.29
N VAL A 66 17.58 4.25 -6.85
CA VAL A 66 17.03 3.09 -6.12
C VAL A 66 17.24 1.80 -6.93
N PRO A 67 18.50 1.38 -7.14
CA PRO A 67 18.79 0.18 -7.93
C PRO A 67 18.29 -1.10 -7.22
N PRO A 68 18.01 -2.17 -7.97
CA PRO A 68 17.65 -3.47 -7.39
C PRO A 68 18.81 -4.02 -6.54
N ILE A 69 18.47 -4.83 -5.55
CA ILE A 69 19.43 -5.49 -4.66
C ILE A 69 19.29 -7.01 -4.72
N GLU A 70 20.38 -7.74 -4.47
CA GLU A 70 20.40 -9.20 -4.60
C GLU A 70 19.54 -9.92 -3.54
N HIS A 71 19.56 -9.39 -2.31
CA HIS A 71 18.87 -9.97 -1.16
C HIS A 71 17.97 -8.92 -0.49
N PRO A 72 16.77 -8.65 -1.03
CA PRO A 72 15.83 -7.75 -0.39
C PRO A 72 15.24 -8.37 0.88
N ASP A 73 15.01 -7.53 1.88
CA ASP A 73 14.38 -7.91 3.15
C ASP A 73 12.87 -8.14 2.98
N GLY A 74 12.27 -7.54 1.95
CA GLY A 74 10.82 -7.54 1.69
C GLY A 74 10.45 -8.36 0.47
N PHE A 75 9.33 -9.07 0.55
CA PHE A 75 8.67 -9.67 -0.61
C PHE A 75 8.13 -8.53 -1.47
N PHE A 76 8.29 -8.62 -2.80
CA PHE A 76 8.01 -7.47 -3.66
C PHE A 76 7.26 -7.87 -4.93
N GLY A 77 6.35 -7.01 -5.39
CA GLY A 77 5.53 -7.24 -6.57
C GLY A 77 4.74 -6.00 -6.97
N ARG A 78 3.75 -6.20 -7.85
CA ARG A 78 2.85 -5.14 -8.32
C ARG A 78 1.40 -5.56 -8.15
N LEU A 79 0.53 -4.60 -7.89
CA LEU A 79 -0.93 -4.77 -7.90
C LEU A 79 -1.51 -4.10 -9.14
N HIS A 80 -2.43 -4.81 -9.79
CA HIS A 80 -3.29 -4.28 -10.84
C HIS A 80 -4.69 -4.02 -10.27
N MET A 81 -5.24 -2.83 -10.53
CA MET A 81 -6.61 -2.51 -10.13
C MET A 81 -7.61 -3.17 -11.09
N ALA A 82 -8.52 -3.99 -10.55
CA ALA A 82 -9.53 -4.69 -11.34
C ALA A 82 -10.78 -3.83 -11.59
N ALA A 83 -11.04 -2.84 -10.73
CA ALA A 83 -12.21 -1.98 -10.85
C ALA A 83 -12.27 -1.25 -12.20
N SER A 84 -13.49 -1.03 -12.69
CA SER A 84 -13.77 -0.38 -13.98
C SER A 84 -13.66 1.15 -13.96
N ASP A 85 -13.41 1.73 -12.79
CA ASP A 85 -13.21 3.17 -12.58
C ASP A 85 -11.90 3.45 -11.81
N ASN A 86 -11.49 4.72 -11.72
CA ASN A 86 -10.27 5.18 -11.05
C ASN A 86 -10.58 6.22 -9.94
N GLY A 87 -11.75 6.12 -9.31
CA GLY A 87 -12.11 6.99 -8.20
C GLY A 87 -11.18 6.83 -6.99
N ARG A 88 -11.07 7.88 -6.16
CA ARG A 88 -10.18 7.88 -4.99
C ARG A 88 -10.53 6.83 -3.93
N ALA A 89 -11.81 6.50 -3.82
CA ALA A 89 -12.29 5.45 -2.92
C ALA A 89 -12.28 4.07 -3.58
N THR A 90 -12.07 3.98 -4.90
CA THR A 90 -12.28 2.76 -5.66
C THR A 90 -11.29 1.68 -5.28
N GLY A 91 -10.01 2.01 -5.20
CA GLY A 91 -9.01 1.04 -4.76
C GLY A 91 -9.14 0.65 -3.29
N LEU A 92 -9.55 1.58 -2.41
CA LEU A 92 -9.87 1.24 -1.02
C LEU A 92 -11.01 0.22 -0.95
N ARG A 93 -12.09 0.47 -1.68
CA ARG A 93 -13.23 -0.45 -1.72
C ARG A 93 -12.88 -1.77 -2.41
N GLU A 94 -12.06 -1.76 -3.45
CA GLU A 94 -11.58 -2.98 -4.09
C GLU A 94 -10.74 -3.81 -3.10
N MET A 95 -9.84 -3.16 -2.35
CA MET A 95 -8.97 -3.80 -1.37
C MET A 95 -9.73 -4.41 -0.19
N TRP A 96 -10.74 -3.69 0.33
CA TRP A 96 -11.37 -4.01 1.61
C TRP A 96 -12.81 -4.54 1.52
N ASP A 97 -13.60 -4.11 0.53
CA ASP A 97 -14.99 -4.55 0.37
C ASP A 97 -15.19 -5.52 -0.79
N TYR A 98 -14.29 -5.44 -1.78
CA TYR A 98 -14.46 -5.88 -3.17
C TYR A 98 -15.65 -5.21 -3.87
N THR A 99 -15.39 -4.54 -5.00
CA THR A 99 -16.40 -3.78 -5.77
C THR A 99 -16.97 -4.53 -6.97
N GLY A 100 -16.68 -5.84 -7.10
CA GLY A 100 -17.17 -6.67 -8.18
C GLY A 100 -18.63 -7.09 -8.06
N GLU A 101 -19.10 -7.92 -8.99
CA GLU A 101 -20.48 -8.44 -9.02
C GLU A 101 -20.80 -9.34 -7.83
N THR A 102 -19.78 -10.00 -7.28
CA THR A 102 -19.93 -10.87 -6.11
C THR A 102 -19.92 -10.02 -4.85
N ARG A 103 -21.02 -10.05 -4.10
CA ARG A 103 -21.08 -9.40 -2.79
C ARG A 103 -20.25 -10.17 -1.78
N THR A 104 -19.17 -9.55 -1.32
CA THR A 104 -18.41 -10.02 -0.15
C THR A 104 -18.64 -9.09 1.03
N ARG A 105 -18.41 -9.62 2.23
CA ARG A 105 -18.39 -8.80 3.44
C ARG A 105 -17.07 -8.05 3.50
N SER A 106 -17.11 -6.79 3.92
CA SER A 106 -15.89 -6.00 4.10
C SER A 106 -14.94 -6.66 5.09
N VAL A 107 -13.63 -6.55 4.84
CA VAL A 107 -12.58 -6.93 5.78
C VAL A 107 -12.75 -6.14 7.09
N PHE A 108 -13.11 -4.87 6.99
CA PHE A 108 -13.36 -3.98 8.13
C PHE A 108 -14.56 -4.39 8.96
N ASP A 109 -15.52 -5.14 8.41
CA ASP A 109 -16.62 -5.73 9.20
C ASP A 109 -16.32 -7.14 9.69
N THR A 110 -15.55 -7.90 8.90
CA THR A 110 -15.29 -9.31 9.15
C THR A 110 -14.37 -9.51 10.34
N LEU A 111 -13.31 -8.70 10.45
CA LEU A 111 -12.33 -8.79 11.54
C LEU A 111 -12.92 -8.41 12.91
N PRO A 112 -13.64 -7.28 13.09
CA PRO A 112 -14.22 -6.94 14.39
C PRO A 112 -15.27 -7.94 14.87
N VAL A 113 -16.08 -8.52 13.97
CA VAL A 113 -17.03 -9.57 14.35
C VAL A 113 -16.33 -10.85 14.83
N ALA A 114 -15.13 -11.13 14.33
CA ALA A 114 -14.29 -12.22 14.83
C ALA A 114 -13.48 -11.84 16.09
N GLY A 115 -13.64 -10.62 16.62
CA GLY A 115 -12.95 -10.15 17.82
C GLY A 115 -11.56 -9.55 17.58
N TYR A 116 -11.19 -9.31 16.32
CA TYR A 116 -9.91 -8.67 15.97
C TYR A 116 -10.11 -7.16 15.77
N PRO A 117 -9.49 -6.30 16.60
CA PRO A 117 -9.55 -4.85 16.42
C PRO A 117 -8.94 -4.44 15.08
N VAL A 118 -9.58 -3.45 14.46
CA VAL A 118 -9.12 -2.79 13.25
C VAL A 118 -9.01 -1.30 13.50
N THR A 119 -7.85 -0.74 13.16
CA THR A 119 -7.59 0.70 13.16
C THR A 119 -7.44 1.19 11.73
N VAL A 120 -8.13 2.27 11.38
CA VAL A 120 -8.06 2.91 10.06
C VAL A 120 -7.72 4.38 10.25
N ALA A 121 -6.59 4.83 9.71
CA ALA A 121 -6.24 6.25 9.65
C ALA A 121 -6.23 6.73 8.20
N GLY A 122 -6.95 7.79 7.91
CA GLY A 122 -6.96 8.36 6.58
C GLY A 122 -7.50 9.78 6.51
N PRO A 123 -7.35 10.44 5.35
CA PRO A 123 -7.97 11.73 5.10
C PRO A 123 -9.50 11.60 5.06
N PHE A 124 -10.18 12.74 5.04
CA PHE A 124 -11.63 12.75 4.90
C PHE A 124 -12.06 12.12 3.56
N LEU A 125 -12.60 10.90 3.64
CA LEU A 125 -13.15 10.14 2.53
C LEU A 125 -14.49 9.56 2.98
N SER A 126 -15.55 9.82 2.23
CA SER A 126 -16.92 9.39 2.58
C SER A 126 -17.00 7.89 2.86
N TYR A 127 -16.28 7.08 2.10
CA TYR A 127 -16.18 5.64 2.34
C TYR A 127 -15.67 5.30 3.76
N LEU A 128 -14.57 5.92 4.21
CA LEU A 128 -14.03 5.68 5.55
C LEU A 128 -14.98 6.16 6.66
N GLN A 129 -15.78 7.19 6.38
CA GLN A 129 -16.80 7.70 7.31
C GLN A 129 -17.98 6.74 7.51
N THR A 130 -18.11 5.70 6.69
CA THR A 130 -19.15 4.66 6.84
C THR A 130 -18.65 3.39 7.54
N GLN A 131 -17.36 3.33 7.91
CA GLN A 131 -16.76 2.16 8.58
C GLN A 131 -16.95 2.26 10.10
N ASP A 132 -18.16 2.04 10.58
CA ASP A 132 -18.52 2.26 12.00
C ASP A 132 -18.07 1.13 12.94
N THR A 133 -17.59 0.02 12.39
CA THR A 133 -17.14 -1.18 13.11
C THR A 133 -15.66 -1.13 13.50
N VAL A 134 -14.91 -0.11 13.06
CA VAL A 134 -13.46 0.03 13.26
C VAL A 134 -13.11 1.31 14.02
N GLU A 135 -11.93 1.34 14.64
CA GLU A 135 -11.38 2.55 15.24
C GLU A 135 -10.84 3.46 14.13
N ARG A 136 -11.34 4.69 14.02
CA ARG A 136 -11.03 5.60 12.90
C ARG A 136 -10.32 6.86 13.35
N PHE A 137 -9.29 7.24 12.61
CA PHE A 137 -8.57 8.49 12.78
C PHE A 137 -8.60 9.31 11.50
N GLN A 138 -9.11 10.54 11.59
CA GLN A 138 -8.99 11.51 10.51
C GLN A 138 -7.63 12.20 10.59
N ILE A 139 -6.86 12.16 9.51
CA ILE A 139 -5.50 12.69 9.45
C ILE A 139 -5.30 13.62 8.25
N GLY A 140 -4.41 14.60 8.40
CA GLY A 140 -4.10 15.58 7.36
C GLY A 140 -2.69 15.48 6.79
N SER A 141 -1.80 14.71 7.41
CA SER A 141 -0.38 14.61 7.06
C SER A 141 0.14 13.18 7.12
N ASN A 142 1.28 12.94 6.46
CA ASN A 142 1.99 11.66 6.58
C ASN A 142 2.50 11.46 8.01
N GLN A 143 2.94 12.53 8.68
CA GLN A 143 3.39 12.49 10.07
C GLN A 143 2.28 12.00 11.02
N ASP A 144 1.04 12.48 10.84
CA ASP A 144 -0.09 12.00 11.63
C ASP A 144 -0.40 10.52 11.38
N ALA A 145 -0.25 10.06 10.13
CA ALA A 145 -0.42 8.65 9.78
C ALA A 145 0.59 7.77 10.53
N PHE A 146 1.87 8.15 10.51
CA PHE A 146 2.91 7.45 11.24
C PHE A 146 2.73 7.53 12.76
N ARG A 147 2.25 8.65 13.30
CA ARG A 147 1.89 8.75 14.73
C ARG A 147 0.84 7.71 15.12
N VAL A 148 -0.25 7.59 14.35
CA VAL A 148 -1.27 6.56 14.61
C VAL A 148 -0.67 5.17 14.50
N LEU A 149 0.19 4.93 13.52
CA LEU A 149 0.86 3.64 13.34
C LEU A 149 1.76 3.27 14.54
N TYR A 150 2.54 4.22 15.06
CA TYR A 150 3.34 4.02 16.28
C TYR A 150 2.47 3.71 17.50
N ASP A 151 1.34 4.39 17.67
CA ASP A 151 0.41 4.08 18.76
C ASP A 151 -0.07 2.61 18.68
N GLN A 152 -0.26 2.07 17.46
CA GLN A 152 -0.64 0.66 17.28
C GLN A 152 0.54 -0.32 17.48
N LEU A 153 1.78 0.08 17.18
CA LEU A 153 2.98 -0.73 17.42
C LEU A 153 3.21 -1.05 18.91
N TYR A 154 2.75 -0.20 19.83
CA TYR A 154 2.86 -0.44 21.28
C TYR A 154 1.61 -1.09 21.89
N ARG A 155 0.56 -1.31 21.11
CA ARG A 155 -0.69 -1.90 21.60
C ARG A 155 -0.57 -3.44 21.69
N PRO A 156 -0.81 -4.06 22.86
CA PRO A 156 -0.69 -5.51 23.04
C PRO A 156 -1.99 -6.22 22.58
N ALA A 157 -2.37 -6.04 21.32
CA ALA A 157 -3.56 -6.66 20.74
C ALA A 157 -3.22 -7.25 19.37
N SER A 158 -3.76 -8.44 19.07
CA SER A 158 -3.70 -9.01 17.71
C SER A 158 -4.77 -8.37 16.85
N GLY A 159 -4.42 -7.86 15.68
CA GLY A 159 -5.35 -7.09 14.85
C GLY A 159 -4.70 -6.44 13.64
N VAL A 160 -5.39 -5.45 13.08
CA VAL A 160 -4.95 -4.78 11.85
C VAL A 160 -4.94 -3.27 12.05
N ALA A 161 -3.89 -2.61 11.58
CA ALA A 161 -3.85 -1.16 11.47
C ALA A 161 -3.51 -0.78 10.04
N THR A 162 -4.39 -0.03 9.39
CA THR A 162 -4.16 0.51 8.04
C THR A 162 -4.11 2.02 8.10
N VAL A 163 -3.06 2.61 7.54
CA VAL A 163 -2.87 4.06 7.50
C VAL A 163 -2.65 4.51 6.07
N MET A 164 -3.29 5.61 5.68
CA MET A 164 -3.11 6.25 4.39
C MET A 164 -2.19 7.45 4.52
N LEU A 165 -1.23 7.59 3.62
CA LEU A 165 -0.31 8.72 3.52
C LEU A 165 -0.89 9.77 2.56
N PRO A 166 -1.56 10.84 3.05
CA PRO A 166 -2.37 11.72 2.20
C PRO A 166 -1.55 12.69 1.33
N GLU A 167 -0.27 12.92 1.63
CA GLU A 167 0.54 13.95 0.95
C GLU A 167 0.86 13.59 -0.50
N PHE A 168 0.98 12.30 -0.83
CA PHE A 168 1.20 11.85 -2.21
C PHE A 168 0.06 12.26 -3.12
N ARG A 169 -1.17 12.05 -2.67
CA ARG A 169 -2.38 12.49 -3.35
C ARG A 169 -2.38 14.00 -3.56
N PHE A 170 -2.11 14.79 -2.51
CA PHE A 170 -2.10 16.25 -2.62
C PHE A 170 -1.06 16.73 -3.64
N ALA A 171 0.15 16.20 -3.57
CA ALA A 171 1.21 16.53 -4.51
C ALA A 171 0.88 16.11 -5.95
N GLY A 172 0.29 14.93 -6.16
CA GLY A 172 -0.16 14.46 -7.47
C GLY A 172 -1.25 15.34 -8.08
N GLU A 173 -2.23 15.75 -7.29
CA GLU A 173 -3.34 16.61 -7.73
C GLU A 173 -2.89 18.02 -8.11
N GLU A 174 -1.93 18.57 -7.37
CA GLU A 174 -1.36 19.89 -7.62
C GLU A 174 -0.28 19.87 -8.72
N GLY A 175 0.11 18.69 -9.20
CA GLY A 175 1.18 18.52 -10.18
C GLY A 175 2.56 18.85 -9.62
N ASN A 176 2.75 18.68 -8.31
CA ASN A 176 3.95 19.10 -7.61
C ASN A 176 4.92 17.93 -7.41
N VAL A 177 5.72 17.66 -8.44
CA VAL A 177 6.73 16.58 -8.43
C VAL A 177 7.73 16.71 -7.28
N GLY A 178 8.09 17.94 -6.92
CA GLY A 178 9.04 18.23 -5.84
C GLY A 178 8.50 17.84 -4.47
N GLU A 179 7.27 18.24 -4.15
CA GLU A 179 6.62 17.86 -2.88
C GLU A 179 6.32 16.36 -2.83
N PHE A 180 5.97 15.74 -3.95
CA PHE A 180 5.80 14.29 -4.02
C PHE A 180 7.09 13.56 -3.61
N GLY A 181 8.23 13.95 -4.20
CA GLY A 181 9.52 13.34 -3.88
C GLY A 181 9.96 13.57 -2.43
N LYS A 182 9.72 14.76 -1.87
CA LYS A 182 10.00 15.04 -0.44
C LYS A 182 9.12 14.18 0.47
N ALA A 183 7.82 14.09 0.18
CA ALA A 183 6.90 13.23 0.93
C ALA A 183 7.35 11.77 0.89
N LEU A 184 7.88 11.30 -0.25
CA LEU A 184 8.38 9.93 -0.41
C LEU A 184 9.63 9.67 0.44
N MET A 185 10.61 10.58 0.44
CA MET A 185 11.81 10.44 1.28
C MET A 185 11.50 10.57 2.78
N ASN A 186 10.57 11.44 3.15
CA ASN A 186 10.10 11.55 4.54
C ASN A 186 9.40 10.26 4.98
N ALA A 187 8.53 9.68 4.14
CA ALA A 187 7.88 8.41 4.42
C ALA A 187 8.90 7.26 4.53
N ASP A 188 9.93 7.22 3.67
CA ASP A 188 11.02 6.24 3.76
C ASP A 188 11.77 6.33 5.10
N HIS A 189 12.01 7.54 5.61
CA HIS A 189 12.64 7.75 6.91
C HIS A 189 11.79 7.23 8.08
N TYR A 190 10.49 7.53 8.10
CA TYR A 190 9.59 7.00 9.13
C TYR A 190 9.40 5.49 9.03
N LEU A 191 9.39 4.96 7.81
CA LEU A 191 9.32 3.52 7.56
C LEU A 191 10.48 2.76 8.22
N ALA A 192 11.70 3.32 8.20
CA ALA A 192 12.85 2.72 8.86
C ALA A 192 12.64 2.54 10.37
N GLN A 193 12.04 3.54 11.01
CA GLN A 193 11.71 3.51 12.44
C GLN A 193 10.61 2.47 12.74
N VAL A 194 9.54 2.44 11.94
CA VAL A 194 8.48 1.41 12.02
C VAL A 194 9.09 0.01 11.96
N MET A 195 9.96 -0.26 10.99
CA MET A 195 10.59 -1.57 10.83
C MET A 195 11.45 -1.99 12.03
N ASN A 196 12.08 -1.03 12.72
CA ASN A 196 12.91 -1.30 13.89
C ASN A 196 12.07 -1.64 15.14
N ASP A 197 10.87 -1.08 15.24
CA ASP A 197 9.98 -1.25 16.39
C ASP A 197 8.99 -2.43 16.22
N MET A 198 8.93 -3.04 15.04
CA MET A 198 8.12 -4.22 14.78
C MET A 198 8.57 -5.43 15.62
N GLY A 199 7.59 -6.16 16.16
CA GLY A 199 7.80 -7.46 16.78
C GLY A 199 8.01 -8.57 15.74
N ALA A 200 8.60 -9.68 16.17
CA ALA A 200 8.89 -10.83 15.30
C ALA A 200 7.64 -11.41 14.58
N ASN A 201 6.47 -11.30 15.20
CA ASN A 201 5.21 -11.82 14.66
C ASN A 201 4.36 -10.74 13.95
N ASP A 202 4.95 -9.60 13.60
CA ASP A 202 4.26 -8.56 12.85
C ASP A 202 4.49 -8.71 11.36
N LEU A 203 3.48 -8.32 10.58
CA LEU A 203 3.56 -8.19 9.13
C LEU A 203 3.33 -6.73 8.75
N LEU A 204 4.20 -6.19 7.92
CA LEU A 204 4.05 -4.89 7.27
C LEU A 204 3.74 -5.11 5.80
N ILE A 205 2.71 -4.46 5.28
CA ILE A 205 2.34 -4.43 3.87
C ILE A 205 2.38 -2.98 3.41
N LEU A 206 3.19 -2.67 2.40
CA LEU A 206 3.24 -1.38 1.75
C LEU A 206 2.57 -1.51 0.38
N THR A 207 1.62 -0.62 0.10
CA THR A 207 0.88 -0.61 -1.16
C THR A 207 0.44 0.81 -1.49
N ALA A 208 -0.26 0.98 -2.61
CA ALA A 208 -1.13 2.12 -2.83
C ALA A 208 -2.56 1.64 -3.13
N THR A 209 -3.55 2.51 -2.97
CA THR A 209 -4.94 2.30 -3.45
C THR A 209 -5.25 3.03 -4.74
N HIS A 210 -4.40 3.97 -5.14
CA HIS A 210 -4.46 4.65 -6.43
C HIS A 210 -3.10 5.26 -6.75
N ALA A 211 -2.89 5.60 -8.01
CA ALA A 211 -1.77 6.39 -8.47
C ALA A 211 -2.23 7.81 -8.86
N GLY A 212 -1.30 8.76 -8.86
CA GLY A 212 -1.55 10.14 -9.25
C GLY A 212 -0.26 10.77 -9.72
N ASP A 213 0.05 10.56 -11.00
CA ASP A 213 1.26 11.08 -11.61
C ASP A 213 1.25 12.63 -11.57
N PRO A 214 2.19 13.28 -10.87
CA PRO A 214 2.24 14.74 -10.78
C PRO A 214 2.54 15.43 -12.13
N THR A 215 2.92 14.70 -13.18
CA THR A 215 3.03 15.26 -14.53
C THR A 215 1.71 15.22 -15.30
N MET A 216 0.71 14.50 -14.78
CA MET A 216 -0.67 14.40 -15.29
C MET A 216 -1.67 14.84 -14.21
N PRO A 217 -1.63 16.12 -13.76
CA PRO A 217 -2.36 16.55 -12.58
C PRO A 217 -3.89 16.45 -12.70
N GLY A 218 -4.53 16.34 -11.54
CA GLY A 218 -5.98 16.46 -11.38
C GLY A 218 -6.69 15.17 -10.98
N LYS A 219 -6.70 14.15 -11.83
CA LYS A 219 -7.38 12.86 -11.55
C LYS A 219 -6.38 11.72 -11.38
N PRO A 220 -6.72 10.67 -10.60
CA PRO A 220 -5.86 9.50 -10.46
C PRO A 220 -5.46 8.89 -11.81
N THR A 221 -4.19 8.54 -11.96
CA THR A 221 -3.67 7.83 -13.12
C THR A 221 -3.87 6.33 -12.96
N ARG A 222 -4.03 5.62 -14.09
CA ARG A 222 -4.20 4.18 -14.14
C ARG A 222 -2.84 3.50 -14.30
N GLU A 223 -2.27 3.11 -13.17
CA GLU A 223 -0.93 2.52 -13.07
C GLU A 223 -0.94 1.20 -12.28
N TYR A 224 0.11 0.42 -12.44
CA TYR A 224 0.46 -0.60 -11.44
C TYR A 224 0.79 0.08 -10.11
N LEU A 225 0.36 -0.55 -9.01
CA LEU A 225 0.62 -0.08 -7.65
C LEU A 225 1.69 -0.96 -7.00
N PRO A 226 2.52 -0.43 -6.08
CA PRO A 226 3.51 -1.24 -5.38
C PRO A 226 2.82 -2.28 -4.50
N LEU A 227 3.46 -3.44 -4.34
CA LEU A 227 3.16 -4.39 -3.28
C LEU A 227 4.48 -4.83 -2.66
N ILE A 228 4.70 -4.47 -1.41
CA ILE A 228 5.84 -4.90 -0.62
C ILE A 228 5.31 -5.50 0.68
N ALA A 229 5.82 -6.65 1.10
CA ALA A 229 5.50 -7.26 2.38
C ALA A 229 6.77 -7.59 3.16
N TYR A 230 6.79 -7.32 4.46
CA TYR A 230 7.96 -7.49 5.32
C TYR A 230 7.56 -8.01 6.69
N SER A 231 8.36 -8.92 7.23
CA SER A 231 8.27 -9.33 8.63
C SER A 231 9.66 -9.60 9.19
N PRO A 232 9.98 -9.16 10.42
CA PRO A 232 11.29 -9.43 11.04
C PRO A 232 11.61 -10.93 11.18
N SER A 233 10.59 -11.80 11.24
CA SER A 233 10.79 -13.26 11.32
C SER A 233 10.93 -13.95 9.96
N ARG A 234 10.84 -13.21 8.84
CA ARG A 234 10.86 -13.75 7.47
C ARG A 234 11.91 -13.06 6.60
N PRO A 235 13.20 -13.36 6.77
CA PRO A 235 14.27 -12.68 6.04
C PRO A 235 14.49 -13.19 4.60
N SER A 236 13.86 -14.30 4.19
CA SER A 236 14.01 -14.86 2.83
C SER A 236 12.88 -14.36 1.92
N ALA A 237 13.05 -13.14 1.42
CA ALA A 237 12.03 -12.47 0.64
C ALA A 237 12.19 -12.74 -0.87
N HIS A 238 11.06 -12.97 -1.55
CA HIS A 238 11.02 -13.30 -2.97
C HIS A 238 9.97 -12.47 -3.72
N ALA A 239 10.02 -12.52 -5.05
CA ALA A 239 9.05 -11.84 -5.89
C ALA A 239 7.63 -12.42 -5.73
N LEU A 240 6.66 -11.55 -5.47
CA LEU A 240 5.22 -11.87 -5.44
C LEU A 240 4.56 -11.78 -6.82
N GLY A 241 5.32 -11.38 -7.85
CA GLY A 241 4.81 -11.21 -9.21
C GLY A 241 3.78 -10.08 -9.34
N ILE A 242 2.85 -10.25 -10.28
CA ILE A 242 1.76 -9.30 -10.53
C ILE A 242 0.46 -9.89 -9.98
N ARG A 243 -0.12 -9.20 -9.00
CA ARG A 243 -1.43 -9.48 -8.42
C ARG A 243 -2.53 -8.80 -9.23
N ARG A 244 -3.63 -9.51 -9.48
CA ARG A 244 -4.63 -9.10 -10.48
C ARG A 244 -5.70 -8.15 -9.94
N THR A 245 -5.76 -7.99 -8.63
CA THR A 245 -6.72 -7.15 -7.92
C THR A 245 -6.13 -6.66 -6.61
N LEU A 246 -6.55 -5.48 -6.15
CA LEU A 246 -6.19 -4.99 -4.81
C LEU A 246 -6.78 -5.86 -3.70
N ALA A 247 -7.84 -6.62 -3.99
CA ALA A 247 -8.48 -7.54 -3.04
C ALA A 247 -7.56 -8.66 -2.55
N ASP A 248 -6.43 -8.93 -3.24
CA ASP A 248 -5.44 -9.92 -2.79
C ASP A 248 -4.81 -9.52 -1.44
N VAL A 249 -4.71 -8.21 -1.15
CA VAL A 249 -4.27 -7.69 0.16
C VAL A 249 -5.30 -8.03 1.23
N GLY A 250 -6.57 -7.70 1.00
CA GLY A 250 -7.67 -8.02 1.91
C GLY A 250 -7.83 -9.52 2.15
N ALA A 251 -7.70 -10.33 1.10
CA ALA A 251 -7.72 -11.80 1.19
C ALA A 251 -6.56 -12.32 2.05
N THR A 252 -5.37 -11.75 1.91
CA THR A 252 -4.20 -12.12 2.72
C THR A 252 -4.35 -11.76 4.18
N VAL A 253 -4.93 -10.59 4.46
CA VAL A 253 -5.30 -10.22 5.82
C VAL A 253 -6.29 -11.22 6.40
N LEU A 254 -7.39 -11.52 5.69
CA LEU A 254 -8.39 -12.48 6.17
C LEU A 254 -7.83 -13.88 6.36
N GLU A 255 -6.96 -14.37 5.46
CA GLU A 255 -6.33 -15.69 5.58
C GLU A 255 -5.48 -15.83 6.84
N ASN A 256 -4.68 -14.81 7.16
CA ASN A 256 -3.89 -14.80 8.39
C ASN A 256 -4.76 -15.05 9.64
N PHE A 257 -5.93 -14.43 9.71
CA PHE A 257 -6.85 -14.56 10.84
C PHE A 257 -7.80 -15.76 10.73
N GLY A 258 -7.67 -16.61 9.70
CA GLY A 258 -8.50 -17.79 9.49
C GLY A 258 -9.91 -17.50 8.95
N LEU A 259 -10.08 -16.37 8.27
CA LEU A 259 -11.38 -15.80 7.84
C LEU A 259 -11.52 -15.72 6.31
N ALA A 260 -10.65 -16.37 5.53
CA ALA A 260 -10.59 -16.25 4.06
C ALA A 260 -11.72 -16.96 3.29
N ARG A 261 -12.64 -17.68 3.96
CA ARG A 261 -13.63 -18.56 3.31
C ARG A 261 -14.44 -17.88 2.19
N ASN A 262 -14.67 -16.58 2.28
CA ASN A 262 -15.40 -15.78 1.28
C ASN A 262 -14.60 -14.52 0.85
N ALA A 263 -13.27 -14.56 0.91
CA ALA A 263 -12.46 -13.45 0.41
C ALA A 263 -12.56 -13.37 -1.12
N ALA A 264 -12.59 -12.14 -1.66
CA ALA A 264 -12.76 -11.94 -3.09
C ALA A 264 -11.44 -12.02 -3.89
N GLY A 265 -10.30 -11.77 -3.24
CA GLY A 265 -8.97 -11.89 -3.82
C GLY A 265 -8.31 -13.25 -3.54
N HIS A 266 -7.15 -13.45 -4.13
CA HIS A 266 -6.29 -14.61 -3.86
C HIS A 266 -5.20 -14.20 -2.88
N SER A 267 -5.18 -14.85 -1.72
CA SER A 267 -4.16 -14.58 -0.73
C SER A 267 -2.77 -14.95 -1.25
N PHE A 268 -1.78 -14.18 -0.81
CA PHE A 268 -0.36 -14.49 -0.93
C PHE A 268 0.28 -14.90 0.41
N MET A 269 -0.51 -15.33 1.40
CA MET A 269 -0.03 -15.71 2.74
C MET A 269 0.89 -16.93 2.70
N ASN A 270 0.64 -17.87 1.78
CA ASN A 270 1.51 -19.02 1.59
C ASN A 270 2.93 -18.58 1.17
N GLU A 271 3.03 -17.62 0.26
CA GLU A 271 4.32 -17.07 -0.18
C GLU A 271 5.06 -16.37 0.98
N LEU A 272 4.35 -15.74 1.92
CA LEU A 272 4.95 -15.06 3.09
C LEU A 272 5.41 -16.03 4.18
N THR A 273 4.93 -17.28 4.18
CA THR A 273 5.10 -18.22 5.29
C THR A 273 5.89 -19.48 4.95
N GLN A 274 6.20 -19.67 3.66
CA GLN A 274 7.15 -20.68 3.19
C GLN A 274 8.59 -20.38 3.62
#